data_AF-A0A815JXH2-F1
#
_entry.id   AF-A0A815JXH2-F1
#
_cell.length_a   1.000
_cell.length_b   1.000
_cell.length_c   1.000
_cell.angle_alpha   90.00
_cell.angle_beta   90.00
_cell.angle_gamma   90.00
#
_symmetry.space_group_name_H-M   'P 1'
#
loop_
_entity.id
_entity.type
_entity.pdbx_description
1 polymer ?
#
loop_
_entity_poly.entity_id
_entity_poly.type
_entity_poly.pdbx_seq_one_letter_code
_entity_poly.pdbx_strand_id
1 'polypeptide(L)' 'MQQQQINKHHYDINRRDPHYKVDDKFLIRIHGIRGELDPKFSPIPQVIPTTNHPTYLVQDIQTGIGSRVHVGDLRPIYIN' A
#
# COMPACT_ATOMS: atom_id res chain seq x y z
N MET A 1 -2.29 26.29 14.37
CA MET A 1 -1.44 25.18 14.87
C MET A 1 -2.22 24.13 15.68
N GLN A 2 -3.19 24.48 16.53
CA GLN A 2 -4.01 23.50 17.27
C GLN A 2 -4.79 22.53 16.37
N GLN A 3 -5.39 23.01 15.26
CA GLN A 3 -6.16 22.14 14.35
C GLN A 3 -5.32 21.03 13.71
N GLN A 4 -4.04 21.28 13.39
CA GLN A 4 -3.14 20.26 12.85
C GLN A 4 -2.80 19.19 13.88
N GLN A 5 -2.64 19.56 15.15
CA GLN A 5 -2.37 18.61 16.24
C GLN A 5 -3.59 17.72 16.49
N ILE A 6 -4.80 18.29 16.48
CA ILE A 6 -6.05 17.54 16.60
C ILE A 6 -6.21 16.57 15.43
N ASN A 7 -6.04 17.04 14.19
CA ASN A 7 -6.15 16.19 13.00
C ASN A 7 -5.11 15.05 13.02
N LYS A 8 -3.86 15.33 13.44
CA LYS A 8 -2.82 14.30 13.60
C LYS A 8 -3.21 13.28 14.67
N HIS A 9 -3.68 13.73 15.83
CA HIS A 9 -4.10 12.84 16.91
C HIS A 9 -5.25 11.92 16.49
N HIS A 10 -6.26 12.47 15.81
CA HIS A 10 -7.38 11.68 15.29
C HIS A 10 -6.93 10.72 14.18
N TYR A 11 -5.97 11.12 13.34
CA TYR A 11 -5.38 10.27 12.32
C TYR A 11 -4.58 9.11 12.94
N ASP A 12 -3.76 9.39 13.95
CA ASP A 12 -2.91 8.40 14.62
C ASP A 12 -3.76 7.40 15.44
N ILE A 13 -4.82 7.86 16.14
CA ILE A 13 -5.75 6.98 16.88
C ILE A 13 -6.49 6.03 15.95
N ASN A 14 -6.93 6.51 14.78
CA ASN A 14 -7.69 5.71 13.82
C ASN A 14 -6.80 5.03 12.78
N ARG A 15 -5.47 5.07 12.97
CA ARG A 15 -4.52 4.47 12.05
C ARG A 15 -4.65 2.96 12.15
N ARG A 16 -5.32 2.36 11.16
CA ARG A 16 -5.28 0.93 10.97
C ARG A 16 -3.80 0.53 10.83
N ASP A 17 -3.40 -0.50 11.56
CA ASP A 17 -2.06 -1.07 11.52
C ASP A 17 -2.08 -2.43 10.80
N PRO A 18 -2.36 -2.44 9.49
CA PRO A 18 -2.50 -3.69 8.76
C PRO A 18 -1.15 -4.39 8.65
N HIS A 19 -1.14 -5.66 9.06
CA HIS A 19 -0.01 -6.56 8.92
C HIS A 19 -0.31 -7.56 7.82
N TYR A 20 0.62 -7.70 6.88
CA TYR A 20 0.47 -8.55 5.72
C TYR A 20 1.46 -9.72 5.76
N LYS A 21 1.08 -10.84 5.17
CA LYS A 21 1.85 -12.08 5.15
C LYS A 21 2.57 -12.26 3.81
N VAL A 22 3.49 -13.20 3.78
CA VAL A 22 4.12 -13.67 2.54
C VAL A 22 3.03 -14.25 1.62
N ASP A 23 3.19 -14.07 0.31
CA ASP A 23 2.27 -14.51 -0.76
C ASP A 23 0.89 -13.85 -0.80
N ASP A 24 0.57 -12.97 0.15
CA ASP A 24 -0.62 -12.12 0.05
C ASP A 24 -0.51 -11.24 -1.21
N LYS A 25 -1.64 -11.08 -1.92
CA LYS A 25 -1.73 -10.33 -3.18
C LYS A 25 -2.25 -8.91 -2.97
N PHE A 26 -1.58 -7.94 -3.58
CA PHE A 26 -1.90 -6.52 -3.43
C PHE A 26 -1.85 -5.77 -4.77
N LEU A 27 -2.54 -4.64 -4.80
CA LEU A 27 -2.30 -3.58 -5.76
C LEU A 27 -1.47 -2.49 -5.10
N ILE A 28 -0.53 -1.94 -5.84
CA ILE A 28 0.30 -0.80 -5.39
C ILE A 28 -0.30 0.52 -5.86
N ARG A 29 -0.21 1.55 -5.03
CA ARG A 29 -0.57 2.91 -5.44
C ARG A 29 0.41 3.42 -6.50
N ILE A 30 -0.09 3.99 -7.60
CA ILE A 30 0.79 4.68 -8.56
C ILE A 30 0.99 6.11 -8.08
N HIS A 31 2.23 6.57 -8.11
CA HIS A 31 2.61 7.93 -7.74
C HIS A 31 2.94 8.73 -9.00
N GLY A 32 2.55 10.00 -9.05
CA GLY A 32 2.79 10.88 -10.20
C GLY A 32 1.58 11.73 -10.60
N ILE A 33 1.73 12.48 -11.69
CA ILE A 33 0.66 13.28 -12.29
C ILE A 33 -0.40 12.33 -12.85
N ARG A 34 -1.65 12.56 -12.47
CA ARG A 34 -2.81 11.75 -12.86
C ARG A 34 -3.97 12.67 -13.17
N GLY A 35 -4.69 12.35 -14.24
CA GLY A 35 -6.01 12.90 -14.51
C GLY A 35 -7.04 12.39 -13.51
N GLU A 36 -8.19 13.05 -13.45
CA GLU A 36 -9.26 12.72 -12.50
C GLU A 36 -9.81 11.29 -12.68
N LEU A 37 -9.77 10.78 -13.91
CA LEU A 37 -10.26 9.44 -14.29
C LEU A 37 -9.20 8.34 -14.23
N ASP A 38 -7.93 8.69 -13.95
CA ASP A 38 -6.87 7.69 -13.92
C ASP A 38 -7.03 6.76 -12.69
N PRO A 39 -6.81 5.45 -12.86
CA PRO A 39 -6.93 4.49 -11.77
C PRO A 39 -5.95 4.88 -10.67
N LYS A 40 -6.31 4.76 -9.38
CA LYS A 40 -5.44 5.11 -8.23
C LYS A 40 -4.40 4.04 -7.87
N PHE A 41 -4.62 2.80 -8.29
CA PHE A 41 -3.74 1.67 -8.03
C PHE A 41 -3.35 1.01 -9.36
N SER A 42 -2.18 0.37 -9.39
CA SER A 42 -1.76 -0.45 -10.52
C SER A 42 -2.75 -1.59 -10.71
N PRO A 43 -3.16 -1.92 -11.94
CA PRO A 43 -4.02 -3.08 -12.20
C PRO A 43 -3.26 -4.42 -12.09
N ILE A 44 -1.94 -4.38 -12.04
CA ILE A 44 -1.10 -5.58 -11.99
C ILE A 44 -0.93 -6.02 -10.53
N PRO A 45 -1.36 -7.24 -10.17
CA PRO A 45 -1.15 -7.77 -8.83
C PRO A 45 0.32 -7.95 -8.50
N GLN A 46 0.66 -7.65 -7.26
CA GLN A 46 1.98 -7.90 -6.68
C GLN A 46 1.84 -8.81 -5.46
N VAL A 47 2.90 -9.56 -5.17
CA VAL A 47 2.99 -10.44 -4.00
C VAL A 47 4.02 -9.92 -3.02
N ILE A 48 3.86 -10.24 -1.74
CA ILE A 48 4.89 -9.97 -0.73
C ILE A 48 5.79 -11.21 -0.63
N PRO A 49 7.02 -11.22 -1.18
CA PRO A 49 7.97 -12.30 -0.96
C PRO A 49 8.55 -12.32 0.45
N THR A 50 8.62 -11.17 1.13
CA THR A 50 9.21 -11.06 2.48
C THR A 50 8.49 -10.01 3.32
N THR A 51 8.27 -10.33 4.59
CA THR A 51 7.61 -9.43 5.54
C THR A 51 8.61 -8.48 6.18
N ASN A 52 8.34 -7.18 6.08
CA ASN A 52 9.16 -6.14 6.71
C ASN A 52 8.29 -4.92 7.04
N HIS A 53 7.56 -4.95 8.15
CA HIS A 53 6.70 -3.82 8.52
C HIS A 53 7.54 -2.58 8.89
N PRO A 54 7.16 -1.34 8.51
CA PRO A 54 5.97 -0.95 7.73
C PRO A 54 6.19 -0.91 6.21
N THR A 55 7.34 -1.36 5.71
CA THR A 55 7.73 -1.27 4.30
C THR A 55 8.03 -2.65 3.72
N TYR A 56 7.09 -3.18 2.96
CA TYR A 56 7.19 -4.52 2.40
C TYR A 56 7.97 -4.49 1.09
N LEU A 57 8.75 -5.54 0.85
CA LEU A 57 9.19 -5.85 -0.50
C LEU A 57 7.99 -6.47 -1.21
N VAL A 58 7.60 -5.89 -2.33
CA VAL A 58 6.56 -6.42 -3.21
C VAL A 58 7.17 -6.76 -4.55
N GLN A 59 6.69 -7.83 -5.15
CA GLN A 59 7.17 -8.32 -6.44
C GLN A 59 6.02 -8.38 -7.43
N ASP A 60 6.24 -7.78 -8.59
CA ASP A 60 5.32 -7.89 -9.72
C ASP A 60 5.29 -9.34 -10.23
N ILE A 61 4.09 -9.91 -10.32
CA ILE A 61 3.90 -11.32 -10.71
C ILE A 61 4.27 -11.55 -12.19
N GLN A 62 4.13 -10.55 -13.05
CA GLN A 62 4.39 -10.66 -14.49
C GLN A 62 5.85 -10.42 -14.82
N THR A 63 6.47 -9.41 -14.23
CA THR A 63 7.85 -8.98 -14.58
C THR A 63 8.90 -9.51 -13.61
N GLY A 64 8.50 -9.99 -12.43
CA GLY A 64 9.43 -10.40 -11.37
C GLY A 64 10.18 -9.23 -10.72
N ILE A 65 9.89 -7.98 -11.10
CA ILE A 65 10.57 -6.80 -10.57
C ILE A 65 10.11 -6.53 -9.13
N GLY A 66 11.07 -6.37 -8.24
CA GLY A 66 10.85 -6.07 -6.83
C GLY A 66 10.88 -4.56 -6.55
N SER A 67 10.01 -4.09 -5.66
CA SER A 67 9.99 -2.71 -5.17
C SER A 67 9.68 -2.67 -3.67
N ARG A 68 10.20 -1.67 -2.96
CA ARG A 68 9.87 -1.44 -1.55
C ARG A 68 8.70 -0.48 -1.44
N VAL A 69 7.61 -0.90 -0.80
CA VAL A 69 6.36 -0.13 -0.71
C VAL A 69 5.89 -0.06 0.73
N HIS A 70 5.52 1.15 1.16
CA HIS A 70 4.96 1.38 2.49
C HIS A 70 3.56 0.76 2.59
N VAL A 71 3.23 0.21 3.75
CA VAL A 71 1.95 -0.47 4.03
C VAL A 71 0.71 0.33 3.63
N GLY A 72 0.78 1.66 3.78
CA GLY A 72 -0.32 2.57 3.43
C GLY A 72 -0.58 2.74 1.93
N ASP A 73 0.37 2.34 1.08
CA ASP A 73 0.24 2.35 -0.38
C ASP A 73 -0.12 0.97 -0.96
N LEU A 74 -0.28 -0.03 -0.09
CA LEU A 74 -0.75 -1.37 -0.46
C LEU A 74 -2.26 -1.48 -0.31
N ARG A 75 -2.90 -2.07 -1.31
CA ARG A 75 -4.33 -2.41 -1.26
C ARG A 75 -4.50 -3.91 -1.45
N PRO A 76 -4.98 -4.66 -0.45
CA PRO A 76 -5.20 -6.10 -0.59
C PRO A 76 -6.22 -6.39 -1.69
N ILE A 77 -5.91 -7.36 -2.52
CA ILE A 77 -6.85 -7.96 -3.45
C ILE A 77 -7.54 -9.07 -2.66
N TYR A 78 -8.65 -8.75 -2.02
CA TYR A 78 -9.48 -9.79 -1.41
C TYR A 78 -9.97 -10.73 -2.51
N ILE A 79 -9.49 -11.97 -2.52
CA ILE A 79 -10.15 -13.08 -3.19
C ILE A 79 -10.66 -13.98 -2.05
N ASN A 80 -11.76 -13.57 -1.45
CA ASN A 80 -12.62 -14.39 -0.59
C ASN A 80 -14.00 -13.75 -0.56
#